data_AF-A0A3D8SLY7-F1
#
_entry.id   AF-A0A3D8SLY7-F1
#
_cell.length_a   1.000
_cell.length_b   1.000
_cell.length_c   1.000
_cell.angle_alpha   90.00
_cell.angle_beta   90.00
_cell.angle_gamma   90.00
#
_symmetry.space_group_name_H-M   'P 1'
#
loop_
_entity.id
_entity.type
_entity.pdbx_description
1 polymer ?
#
loop_
_entity_poly.entity_id
_entity_poly.type
_entity_poly.pdbx_seq_one_letter_code
_entity_poly.pdbx_strand_id
1 'polypeptide(L)'
;MADLRPNRREDFTVAIICALPLEYNAVSLLFDKFWDEDGDHYGRAAGDPNSYTTGRIGKYDVVLALLPHMGKVNAASSAASIRSSYGGLQLALLVGICGGVPRSGMGSEEEILLSDVVISKTVVQYDLGKRYPDKFLRKNTVEDNLSKPNKDVRNLLVTFETDLGLDRLQQSTAKYLKQLQANAAQRKRGGKYQYPGTVEDKLFASSYRHKHQSLPNCVCRDCHKKSDPVCDEALKSVCDELGCDKKYLVARERLQTKQPLERDNKDEVQEPAIWIGSVASGDTVMKSGEDRDEIARNEGVIAFEMEGAGVWEEVPCIVVKGVCDYADSHKSDKWQNFAAATAASASKAILERYIRTDRVRILESAVSGRESITQGGSKYSSDVKGRDVTQGNQLQVSTPQVPRDYTQGGSEFGGNIQGEASVVQGNKFTI
;
A
#
# COMPACT_ATOMS: atom_id res chain seq x y z
N MET A 1 2.71 10.43 -26.45
CA MET A 1 2.41 11.71 -25.77
C MET A 1 3.67 12.10 -25.01
N ALA A 2 4.10 13.36 -25.07
CA ALA A 2 5.28 13.81 -24.31
C ALA A 2 5.10 13.46 -22.82
N ASP A 3 6.16 12.94 -22.18
CA ASP A 3 6.21 12.59 -20.75
C ASP A 3 6.12 13.84 -19.88
N LEU A 4 4.93 14.41 -19.78
CA LEU A 4 4.65 15.55 -18.94
C LEU A 4 4.74 15.12 -17.47
N ARG A 5 5.58 15.83 -16.73
CA ARG A 5 5.69 15.77 -15.27
C ARG A 5 4.35 16.22 -14.65
N PRO A 6 3.90 15.60 -13.54
CA PRO A 6 2.73 16.07 -12.80
C PRO A 6 2.84 17.54 -12.37
N ASN A 7 1.74 18.29 -12.40
CA ASN A 7 1.75 19.71 -12.02
C ASN A 7 1.45 19.92 -10.53
N ARG A 8 0.71 18.99 -9.91
CA ARG A 8 0.27 19.08 -8.52
C ARG A 8 0.22 17.70 -7.85
N ARG A 9 0.12 17.67 -6.52
CA ARG A 9 0.11 16.41 -5.74
C ARG A 9 -1.11 15.54 -6.05
N GLU A 10 -2.23 16.15 -6.44
CA GLU A 10 -3.47 15.46 -6.82
C GLU A 10 -3.34 14.70 -8.15
N ASP A 11 -2.24 14.91 -8.88
CA ASP A 11 -1.95 14.14 -10.09
C ASP A 11 -1.29 12.78 -9.77
N PHE A 12 -0.86 12.53 -8.54
CA PHE A 12 -0.35 11.21 -8.13
C PHE A 12 -1.53 10.34 -7.73
N THR A 13 -1.65 9.19 -8.37
CA THR A 13 -2.80 8.27 -8.19
C THR A 13 -2.40 6.97 -7.51
N VAL A 14 -1.09 6.72 -7.40
CA VAL A 14 -0.51 5.53 -6.79
C VAL A 14 0.51 5.93 -5.73
N ALA A 15 0.44 5.28 -4.58
CA ALA A 15 1.46 5.33 -3.56
C ALA A 15 2.14 3.96 -3.48
N ILE A 16 3.45 3.94 -3.24
CA ILE A 16 4.16 2.74 -2.82
C ILE A 16 4.73 3.02 -1.43
N ILE A 17 4.49 2.10 -0.50
CA ILE A 17 4.93 2.21 0.88
C ILE A 17 5.84 1.01 1.16
N CYS A 18 7.04 1.27 1.67
CA CYS A 18 8.00 0.26 2.09
C CYS A 18 8.30 0.42 3.58
N ALA A 19 8.51 -0.67 4.30
CA ALA A 19 8.81 -0.66 5.73
C ALA A 19 10.32 -0.59 6.01
N LEU A 20 11.13 -1.17 5.11
CA LEU A 20 12.56 -1.31 5.27
C LEU A 20 13.35 -0.62 4.15
N PRO A 21 14.56 -0.09 4.45
CA PRO A 21 15.41 0.51 3.42
C PRO A 21 15.75 -0.44 2.25
N LEU A 22 15.88 -1.75 2.50
CA LEU A 22 16.17 -2.72 1.43
C LEU A 22 15.00 -2.83 0.44
N GLU A 23 13.76 -2.74 0.92
CA GLU A 23 12.54 -2.82 0.12
C GLU A 23 12.40 -1.54 -0.72
N TYR A 24 12.59 -0.39 -0.09
CA TYR A 24 12.63 0.91 -0.76
C TYR A 24 13.68 0.94 -1.88
N ASN A 25 14.88 0.45 -1.59
CA ASN A 25 15.96 0.36 -2.59
C ASN A 25 15.58 -0.52 -3.78
N ALA A 26 14.89 -1.64 -3.55
CA ALA A 26 14.43 -2.53 -4.62
C ALA A 26 13.38 -1.83 -5.51
N VAL A 27 12.38 -1.19 -4.90
CA VAL A 27 11.35 -0.43 -5.62
C VAL A 27 11.97 0.72 -6.43
N SER A 28 12.91 1.48 -5.86
CA SER A 28 13.54 2.62 -6.55
C SER A 28 14.29 2.22 -7.83
N LEU A 29 14.71 0.95 -7.96
CA LEU A 29 15.41 0.47 -9.15
C LEU A 29 14.45 0.22 -10.32
N LEU A 30 13.14 0.27 -10.08
CA LEU A 30 12.10 0.03 -11.10
C LEU A 30 11.36 1.30 -11.54
N PHE A 31 11.74 2.46 -10.99
CA PHE A 31 11.31 3.76 -11.48
C PHE A 31 11.83 3.97 -12.91
N ASP A 32 10.92 4.34 -13.81
CA ASP A 32 11.27 4.71 -15.18
C ASP A 32 11.81 6.15 -15.25
N LYS A 33 11.33 7.00 -14.33
CA LYS A 33 11.80 8.38 -14.16
C LYS A 33 11.58 8.86 -12.73
N PHE A 34 12.49 9.68 -12.24
CA PHE A 34 12.33 10.41 -10.98
C PHE A 34 11.86 11.85 -11.27
N TRP A 35 11.01 12.38 -10.41
CA TRP A 35 10.53 13.76 -10.50
C TRP A 35 11.24 14.69 -9.52
N ASP A 36 11.98 14.13 -8.57
CA ASP A 36 12.64 14.79 -7.44
C ASP A 36 14.18 14.84 -7.54
N GLU A 37 14.77 14.54 -8.71
CA GLU A 37 16.23 14.54 -8.91
C GLU A 37 16.87 15.90 -8.60
N ASP A 38 16.17 16.99 -8.92
CA ASP A 38 16.60 18.37 -8.67
C ASP A 38 16.02 18.94 -7.36
N GLY A 39 15.53 18.07 -6.47
CA GLY A 39 14.87 18.42 -5.21
C GLY A 39 13.36 18.21 -5.22
N ASP A 40 12.74 18.34 -4.04
CA ASP A 40 11.30 18.16 -3.88
C ASP A 40 10.52 19.35 -4.43
N HIS A 41 9.76 19.11 -5.50
CA HIS A 41 8.89 20.10 -6.14
C HIS A 41 7.43 20.06 -5.67
N TYR A 42 7.03 18.99 -4.98
CA TYR A 42 5.62 18.74 -4.64
C TYR A 42 5.32 19.04 -3.18
N GLY A 43 6.30 18.85 -2.31
CA GLY A 43 6.14 19.05 -0.88
C GLY A 43 5.12 18.09 -0.26
N ARG A 44 4.62 18.49 0.90
CA ARG A 44 3.65 17.74 1.70
C ARG A 44 2.70 18.68 2.45
N ALA A 45 1.59 18.14 2.93
CA ALA A 45 0.59 18.91 3.66
C ALA A 45 1.16 19.36 5.01
N ALA A 46 0.61 20.44 5.56
CA ALA A 46 0.97 20.87 6.91
C ALA A 46 0.68 19.74 7.91
N GLY A 47 1.67 19.40 8.73
CA GLY A 47 1.57 18.33 9.73
C GLY A 47 1.96 16.94 9.22
N ASP A 48 2.19 16.74 7.92
CA ASP A 48 2.72 15.49 7.38
C ASP A 48 4.24 15.39 7.67
N PRO A 49 4.71 14.39 8.44
CA PRO A 49 6.12 14.22 8.75
C PRO A 49 6.89 13.37 7.73
N ASN A 50 6.21 12.70 6.78
CA ASN A 50 6.82 11.74 5.87
C ASN A 50 7.72 12.40 4.83
N SER A 51 8.81 11.71 4.47
CA SER A 51 9.63 12.05 3.31
C SER A 51 9.17 11.23 2.10
N TYR A 52 9.12 11.88 0.94
CA TYR A 52 8.61 11.29 -0.29
C TYR A 52 9.65 11.32 -1.39
N THR A 53 9.70 10.24 -2.16
CA THR A 53 10.28 10.24 -3.49
C THR A 53 9.18 10.16 -4.53
N THR A 54 9.29 10.98 -5.56
CA THR A 54 8.26 11.07 -6.60
C THR A 54 8.83 10.66 -7.95
N GLY A 55 8.02 10.00 -8.77
CA GLY A 55 8.47 9.54 -10.07
C GLY A 55 7.39 8.83 -10.86
N ARG A 56 7.82 8.09 -11.87
CA ARG A 56 6.94 7.35 -12.79
C ARG A 56 7.32 5.89 -12.83
N ILE A 57 6.30 5.04 -12.75
CA ILE A 57 6.38 3.60 -13.02
C ILE A 57 5.28 3.26 -14.03
N GLY A 58 5.68 2.83 -15.21
CA GLY A 58 4.81 2.60 -16.35
C GLY A 58 4.00 3.85 -16.69
N LYS A 59 2.68 3.72 -16.67
CA LYS A 59 1.73 4.80 -16.98
C LYS A 59 1.29 5.63 -15.76
N TYR A 60 1.85 5.36 -14.58
CA TYR A 60 1.45 5.99 -13.32
C TYR A 60 2.54 6.90 -12.78
N ASP A 61 2.11 8.08 -12.32
CA ASP A 61 2.91 8.92 -11.44
C ASP A 61 2.71 8.44 -10.00
N VAL A 62 3.83 8.11 -9.36
CA VAL A 62 3.90 7.38 -8.10
C VAL A 62 4.60 8.22 -7.05
N VAL A 63 4.05 8.21 -5.83
CA VAL A 63 4.75 8.65 -4.62
C VAL A 63 5.25 7.44 -3.85
N LEU A 64 6.54 7.41 -3.54
CA LEU A 64 7.19 6.36 -2.75
C LEU A 64 7.51 6.90 -1.36
N ALA A 65 7.11 6.16 -0.33
CA ALA A 65 7.39 6.47 1.07
C ALA A 65 8.11 5.30 1.76
N LEU A 66 9.06 5.64 2.63
CA LEU A 66 9.68 4.71 3.58
C LEU A 66 9.12 5.00 4.96
N LEU A 67 8.63 3.96 5.64
CA LEU A 67 8.18 4.09 7.02
C LEU A 67 9.38 4.42 7.94
N PRO A 68 9.19 5.23 9.00
CA PRO A 68 10.25 5.52 9.96
C PRO A 68 10.67 4.26 10.74
N HIS A 69 9.70 3.40 11.06
CA HIS A 69 9.87 2.11 11.72
C HIS A 69 8.79 1.13 11.24
N MET A 70 9.05 -0.16 11.38
CA MET A 70 8.08 -1.24 11.13
C MET A 70 6.87 -1.16 12.09
N GLY A 71 5.83 -1.93 11.76
CA GLY A 71 4.65 -2.10 12.60
C GLY A 71 3.42 -1.29 12.17
N LYS A 72 2.25 -1.73 12.63
CA LYS A 72 0.94 -1.23 12.14
C LYS A 72 0.71 0.25 12.43
N VAL A 73 1.18 0.75 13.58
CA VAL A 73 0.98 2.16 13.99
C VAL A 73 1.71 3.13 13.05
N ASN A 74 2.98 2.87 12.76
CA ASN A 74 3.76 3.70 11.84
C ASN A 74 3.19 3.62 10.43
N ALA A 75 2.79 2.41 10.00
CA ALA A 75 2.19 2.19 8.71
C ALA A 75 0.88 2.99 8.53
N ALA A 76 -0.03 2.94 9.51
CA ALA A 76 -1.27 3.71 9.52
C ALA A 76 -0.99 5.23 9.51
N SER A 77 -0.13 5.72 10.42
CA SER A 77 0.18 7.15 10.50
C SER A 77 0.78 7.69 9.19
N SER A 78 1.69 6.95 8.58
CA SER A 78 2.28 7.34 7.30
C SER A 78 1.26 7.28 6.17
N ALA A 79 0.42 6.24 6.10
CA ALA A 79 -0.63 6.12 5.09
C ALA A 79 -1.68 7.23 5.20
N ALA A 80 -2.11 7.57 6.41
CA ALA A 80 -3.02 8.68 6.69
C ALA A 80 -2.43 10.01 6.20
N SER A 81 -1.15 10.24 6.45
CA SER A 81 -0.44 11.46 6.04
C SER A 81 -0.26 11.54 4.52
N ILE A 82 0.06 10.41 3.86
CA ILE A 82 0.11 10.32 2.39
C ILE A 82 -1.25 10.68 1.79
N ARG A 83 -2.34 10.12 2.32
CA ARG A 83 -3.71 10.42 1.87
C ARG A 83 -4.03 11.91 1.99
N SER A 84 -3.59 12.56 3.08
CA SER A 84 -3.75 14.00 3.27
C SER A 84 -2.88 14.84 2.32
N SER A 85 -1.69 14.37 1.98
CA SER A 85 -0.75 15.09 1.11
C SER A 85 -1.04 14.91 -0.39
N TYR A 86 -1.46 13.72 -0.80
CA TYR A 86 -1.68 13.34 -2.19
C TYR A 86 -3.15 12.95 -2.37
N GLY A 87 -4.04 13.95 -2.35
CA GLY A 87 -5.50 13.73 -2.37
C GLY A 87 -6.06 13.07 -3.63
N GLY A 88 -5.24 12.86 -4.67
CA GLY A 88 -5.61 12.13 -5.88
C GLY A 88 -5.38 10.61 -5.79
N LEU A 89 -4.92 10.10 -4.65
CA LEU A 89 -4.56 8.72 -4.45
C LEU A 89 -5.76 7.77 -4.65
N GLN A 90 -5.56 6.73 -5.46
CA GLN A 90 -6.56 5.70 -5.75
C GLN A 90 -6.15 4.33 -5.24
N LEU A 91 -4.83 4.07 -5.16
CA LEU A 91 -4.26 2.79 -4.76
C LEU A 91 -2.93 3.01 -4.04
N ALA A 92 -2.73 2.31 -2.93
CA ALA A 92 -1.43 2.12 -2.31
C ALA A 92 -0.95 0.68 -2.49
N LEU A 93 0.31 0.49 -2.85
CA LEU A 93 0.98 -0.80 -2.79
C LEU A 93 1.89 -0.82 -1.56
N LEU A 94 1.61 -1.71 -0.61
CA LEU A 94 2.53 -1.97 0.49
C LEU A 94 3.52 -3.06 0.03
N VAL A 95 4.71 -2.64 -0.37
CA VAL A 95 5.71 -3.51 -1.01
C VAL A 95 6.80 -3.84 -0.01
N GLY A 96 7.09 -5.13 0.17
CA GLY A 96 8.14 -5.52 1.10
C GLY A 96 8.42 -7.02 1.15
N ILE A 97 8.97 -7.48 2.28
CA ILE A 97 9.23 -8.89 2.56
C ILE A 97 8.30 -9.44 3.64
N CYS A 98 8.13 -10.75 3.67
CA CYS A 98 7.29 -11.45 4.65
C CYS A 98 7.81 -12.85 4.97
N GLY A 99 7.28 -13.41 6.05
CA GLY A 99 7.40 -14.85 6.32
C GLY A 99 6.27 -15.62 5.61
N GLY A 100 6.61 -16.65 4.85
CA GLY A 100 5.65 -17.48 4.12
C GLY A 100 5.16 -18.67 4.92
N VAL A 101 3.93 -19.13 4.65
CA VAL A 101 3.41 -20.41 5.14
C VAL A 101 3.78 -21.48 4.11
N PRO A 102 4.62 -22.48 4.44
CA PRO A 102 5.17 -23.39 3.43
C PRO A 102 4.14 -24.19 2.63
N ARG A 103 3.01 -24.55 3.26
CA ARG A 103 1.90 -25.28 2.63
C ARG A 103 0.59 -24.57 2.93
N SER A 104 -0.09 -24.13 1.88
CA SER A 104 -1.34 -23.36 1.99
C SER A 104 -2.53 -24.29 2.25
N GLY A 105 -2.86 -24.53 3.52
CA GLY A 105 -4.06 -25.29 3.93
C GLY A 105 -3.88 -26.81 4.04
N MET A 106 -4.85 -27.49 4.68
CA MET A 106 -4.87 -28.95 4.78
C MET A 106 -5.15 -29.58 3.40
N GLY A 107 -4.19 -30.33 2.86
CA GLY A 107 -4.37 -31.11 1.64
C GLY A 107 -4.06 -30.38 0.33
N SER A 108 -3.59 -29.14 0.37
CA SER A 108 -3.01 -28.48 -0.79
C SER A 108 -1.62 -29.06 -1.07
N GLU A 109 -1.38 -29.45 -2.32
CA GLU A 109 -0.05 -29.85 -2.83
C GLU A 109 0.82 -28.64 -3.15
N GLU A 110 0.28 -27.42 -3.06
CA GLU A 110 0.93 -26.21 -3.49
C GLU A 110 1.92 -25.66 -2.44
N GLU A 111 3.18 -25.55 -2.86
CA GLU A 111 4.32 -25.21 -2.02
C GLU A 111 4.78 -23.76 -2.25
N ILE A 112 4.67 -22.93 -1.21
CA ILE A 112 5.29 -21.60 -1.18
C ILE A 112 6.79 -21.77 -0.88
N LEU A 113 7.63 -21.24 -1.76
CA LEU A 113 9.09 -21.25 -1.64
C LEU A 113 9.61 -19.86 -1.27
N LEU A 114 10.86 -19.79 -0.80
CA LEU A 114 11.52 -18.51 -0.64
C LEU A 114 11.62 -17.82 -2.01
N SER A 115 11.49 -16.50 -2.01
CA SER A 115 11.36 -15.60 -3.17
C SER A 115 10.05 -15.62 -3.95
N ASP A 116 9.11 -16.50 -3.64
CA ASP A 116 7.76 -16.33 -4.17
C ASP A 116 7.13 -15.02 -3.68
N VAL A 117 6.15 -14.52 -4.43
CA VAL A 117 5.45 -13.28 -4.09
C VAL A 117 4.04 -13.60 -3.62
N VAL A 118 3.67 -13.05 -2.48
CA VAL A 118 2.31 -13.06 -1.94
C VAL A 118 1.64 -11.72 -2.21
N ILE A 119 0.45 -11.77 -2.80
CA ILE A 119 -0.43 -10.64 -3.04
C ILE A 119 -1.68 -10.81 -2.17
N SER A 120 -1.99 -9.82 -1.35
CA SER A 120 -3.13 -9.91 -0.43
C SER A 120 -4.47 -9.87 -1.17
N LYS A 121 -5.28 -10.91 -0.95
CA LYS A 121 -6.73 -10.90 -1.20
C LYS A 121 -7.49 -10.29 -0.03
N THR A 122 -7.05 -10.61 1.18
CA THR A 122 -7.53 -10.04 2.45
C THR A 122 -6.35 -9.91 3.41
N VAL A 123 -6.52 -9.06 4.43
CA VAL A 123 -5.57 -8.94 5.55
C VAL A 123 -6.29 -9.34 6.84
N VAL A 124 -5.62 -10.13 7.67
CA VAL A 124 -6.13 -10.59 8.97
C VAL A 124 -5.23 -10.04 10.06
N GLN A 125 -5.77 -9.20 10.93
CA GLN A 125 -5.05 -8.73 12.12
C GLN A 125 -5.04 -9.83 13.19
N TYR A 126 -4.08 -10.74 13.10
CA TYR A 126 -4.06 -11.98 13.89
C TYR A 126 -3.72 -11.75 15.37
N ASP A 127 -3.12 -10.61 15.71
CA ASP A 127 -2.70 -10.25 17.06
C ASP A 127 -3.71 -9.37 17.82
N LEU A 128 -4.86 -9.04 17.20
CA LEU A 128 -5.95 -8.32 17.86
C LEU A 128 -6.88 -9.29 18.56
N GLY A 129 -6.89 -9.29 19.88
CA GLY A 129 -7.62 -10.32 20.64
C GLY A 129 -7.52 -10.20 22.15
N LYS A 130 -7.98 -11.24 22.82
CA LYS A 130 -7.93 -11.39 24.28
C LYS A 130 -6.94 -12.49 24.64
N ARG A 131 -5.97 -12.16 25.52
CA ARG A 131 -5.03 -13.13 26.07
C ARG A 131 -5.59 -13.72 27.38
N TYR A 132 -5.73 -15.03 27.40
CA TYR A 132 -5.99 -15.85 28.58
C TYR A 132 -4.70 -16.56 29.01
N PRO A 133 -4.62 -17.11 30.24
CA PRO A 133 -3.42 -17.80 30.73
C PRO A 133 -2.96 -18.95 29.82
N ASP A 134 -3.89 -19.63 29.16
CA ASP A 134 -3.66 -20.83 28.35
C ASP A 134 -3.75 -20.59 26.83
N LYS A 135 -4.37 -19.48 26.39
CA LYS A 135 -4.62 -19.25 24.96
C LYS A 135 -4.82 -17.78 24.59
N PHE A 136 -4.73 -17.52 23.30
CA PHE A 136 -5.16 -16.27 22.70
C PHE A 136 -6.45 -16.49 21.92
N LEU A 137 -7.44 -15.61 22.09
CA LEU A 137 -8.64 -15.59 21.26
C LEU A 137 -8.63 -14.33 20.41
N ARG A 138 -8.51 -14.49 19.09
CA ARG A 138 -8.61 -13.38 18.15
C ARG A 138 -10.01 -12.77 18.21
N LYS A 139 -10.07 -11.45 18.14
CA LYS A 139 -11.31 -10.72 17.87
C LYS A 139 -11.61 -10.81 16.38
N ASN A 140 -12.74 -11.43 16.04
CA ASN A 140 -13.11 -11.75 14.66
C ASN A 140 -14.57 -11.39 14.33
N THR A 141 -15.14 -10.42 15.05
CA THR A 141 -16.46 -9.86 14.72
C THR A 141 -16.40 -9.09 13.39
N VAL A 142 -17.55 -8.63 12.90
CA VAL A 142 -17.60 -7.83 11.65
C VAL A 142 -16.83 -6.52 11.83
N GLU A 143 -16.93 -5.91 13.02
CA GLU A 143 -16.30 -4.64 13.37
C GLU A 143 -14.80 -4.78 13.65
N ASP A 144 -14.34 -5.96 14.08
CA ASP A 144 -12.93 -6.23 14.35
C ASP A 144 -12.15 -6.71 13.11
N ASN A 145 -12.84 -7.11 12.04
CA ASN A 145 -12.22 -7.57 10.81
C ASN A 145 -12.05 -6.42 9.81
N LEU A 146 -10.90 -6.40 9.15
CA LEU A 146 -10.63 -5.46 8.07
C LEU A 146 -11.61 -5.65 6.92
N SER A 147 -12.09 -4.52 6.39
CA SER A 147 -13.02 -4.51 5.26
C SER A 147 -12.39 -5.10 4.00
N LYS A 148 -13.23 -5.64 3.11
CA LYS A 148 -12.77 -6.09 1.78
C LYS A 148 -12.21 -4.90 0.99
N PRO A 149 -11.24 -5.13 0.07
CA PRO A 149 -10.77 -4.06 -0.82
C PRO A 149 -11.93 -3.44 -1.61
N ASN A 150 -11.73 -2.23 -2.12
CA ASN A 150 -12.70 -1.58 -2.99
C ASN A 150 -12.98 -2.43 -4.26
N LYS A 151 -14.03 -2.10 -5.01
CA LYS A 151 -14.44 -2.90 -6.18
C LYS A 151 -13.35 -2.97 -7.26
N ASP A 152 -12.62 -1.89 -7.48
CA ASP A 152 -11.59 -1.82 -8.53
C ASP A 152 -10.42 -2.75 -8.22
N VAL A 153 -9.93 -2.72 -6.97
CA VAL A 153 -8.88 -3.64 -6.50
C VAL A 153 -9.38 -5.08 -6.55
N ARG A 154 -10.61 -5.36 -6.12
CA ARG A 154 -11.16 -6.72 -6.18
C ARG A 154 -11.26 -7.26 -7.61
N ASN A 155 -11.71 -6.44 -8.56
CA ASN A 155 -11.80 -6.84 -9.97
C ASN A 155 -10.42 -7.13 -10.56
N LEU A 156 -9.41 -6.33 -10.18
CA LEU A 156 -8.02 -6.60 -10.56
C LEU A 156 -7.53 -7.93 -10.00
N LEU A 157 -7.72 -8.19 -8.71
CA LEU A 157 -7.29 -9.42 -8.05
C LEU A 157 -7.96 -10.65 -8.65
N VAL A 158 -9.27 -10.61 -8.90
CA VAL A 158 -10.00 -11.71 -9.57
C VAL A 158 -9.45 -11.98 -10.98
N THR A 159 -9.01 -10.94 -11.69
CA THR A 159 -8.35 -11.14 -13.00
C THR A 159 -7.05 -11.92 -12.85
N PHE A 160 -6.26 -11.65 -11.81
CA PHE A 160 -5.03 -12.39 -11.54
C PHE A 160 -5.26 -13.82 -11.04
N GLU A 161 -6.46 -14.16 -10.59
CA GLU A 161 -6.86 -15.53 -10.24
C GLU A 161 -7.21 -16.39 -11.47
N THR A 162 -7.30 -15.79 -12.67
CA THR A 162 -7.48 -16.55 -13.92
C THR A 162 -6.13 -17.04 -14.44
N ASP A 163 -6.09 -18.20 -15.10
CA ASP A 163 -4.85 -18.77 -15.68
C ASP A 163 -4.09 -17.74 -16.53
N LEU A 164 -4.79 -17.10 -17.47
CA LEU A 164 -4.20 -16.08 -18.34
C LEU A 164 -3.67 -14.86 -17.56
N GLY A 165 -4.40 -14.43 -16.53
CA GLY A 165 -4.00 -13.30 -15.70
C GLY A 165 -2.77 -13.60 -14.86
N LEU A 166 -2.74 -14.78 -14.24
CA LEU A 166 -1.64 -15.28 -13.43
C LEU A 166 -0.37 -15.47 -14.27
N ASP A 167 -0.47 -16.16 -15.41
CA ASP A 167 0.64 -16.38 -16.35
C ASP A 167 1.28 -15.06 -16.76
N ARG A 168 0.45 -14.10 -17.15
CA ARG A 168 0.91 -12.76 -17.55
C ARG A 168 1.58 -12.02 -16.42
N LEU A 169 1.04 -12.13 -15.21
CA LEU A 169 1.59 -11.45 -14.03
C LEU A 169 2.95 -12.06 -13.65
N GLN A 170 3.08 -13.39 -13.68
CA GLN A 170 4.34 -14.09 -13.45
C GLN A 170 5.40 -13.74 -14.52
N GLN A 171 5.04 -13.77 -15.79
CA GLN A 171 5.94 -13.40 -16.90
C GLN A 171 6.42 -11.95 -16.78
N SER A 172 5.52 -11.00 -16.51
CA SER A 172 5.90 -9.59 -16.29
C SER A 172 6.79 -9.44 -15.05
N THR A 173 6.50 -10.18 -13.97
CA THR A 173 7.31 -10.17 -12.74
C THR A 173 8.73 -10.67 -13.02
N ALA A 174 8.89 -11.81 -13.69
CA ALA A 174 10.19 -12.35 -14.09
C ALA A 174 10.98 -11.36 -14.97
N LYS A 175 10.32 -10.74 -15.94
CA LYS A 175 10.91 -9.69 -16.78
C LYS A 175 11.40 -8.50 -15.95
N TYR A 176 10.58 -7.99 -15.03
CA TYR A 176 10.96 -6.84 -14.21
C TYR A 176 12.01 -7.19 -13.17
N LEU A 177 12.12 -8.44 -12.73
CA LEU A 177 13.22 -8.90 -11.88
C LEU A 177 14.56 -8.80 -12.61
N LYS A 178 14.63 -9.28 -13.86
CA LYS A 178 15.83 -9.12 -14.71
C LYS A 178 16.16 -7.64 -14.94
N GLN A 179 15.15 -6.80 -15.18
CA GLN A 179 15.35 -5.35 -15.30
C GLN A 179 15.93 -4.75 -14.02
N LEU A 180 15.40 -5.12 -12.85
CA LEU A 180 15.89 -4.63 -11.55
C LEU A 180 17.35 -5.03 -11.33
N GLN A 181 17.70 -6.29 -11.59
CA GLN A 181 19.08 -6.78 -11.46
C GLN A 181 20.04 -6.04 -12.40
N ALA A 182 19.63 -5.81 -13.65
CA ALA A 182 20.41 -5.02 -14.61
C ALA A 182 20.61 -3.57 -14.14
N ASN A 183 19.55 -2.92 -13.65
CA ASN A 183 19.62 -1.56 -13.10
C ASN A 183 20.52 -1.49 -11.85
N ALA A 184 20.47 -2.52 -10.99
CA ALA A 184 21.36 -2.64 -9.85
C ALA A 184 22.83 -2.76 -10.27
N ALA A 185 23.12 -3.57 -11.31
CA ALA A 185 24.46 -3.72 -11.86
C ALA A 185 25.02 -2.40 -12.38
N GLN A 186 24.22 -1.62 -13.13
CA GLN A 186 24.61 -0.29 -13.62
C GLN A 186 24.95 0.69 -12.49
N ARG A 187 24.27 0.59 -11.35
CA ARG A 187 24.52 1.41 -10.15
C ARG A 187 25.62 0.84 -9.24
N LYS A 188 26.47 -0.06 -9.74
CA LYS A 188 27.56 -0.74 -9.00
C LYS A 188 27.06 -1.53 -7.77
N ARG A 189 25.84 -2.07 -7.86
CA ARG A 189 25.16 -2.90 -6.83
C ARG A 189 24.79 -4.30 -7.35
N GLY A 190 25.43 -4.78 -8.42
CA GLY A 190 25.02 -5.98 -9.17
C GLY A 190 24.92 -7.28 -8.36
N GLY A 191 25.73 -7.45 -7.33
CA GLY A 191 25.68 -8.65 -6.47
C GLY A 191 24.53 -8.68 -5.46
N LYS A 192 23.86 -7.55 -5.21
CA LYS A 192 22.94 -7.40 -4.07
C LYS A 192 21.64 -8.22 -4.23
N TYR A 193 21.16 -8.38 -5.46
CA TYR A 193 19.87 -9.00 -5.78
C TYR A 193 20.06 -10.30 -6.58
N GLN A 194 21.16 -11.01 -6.33
CA GLN A 194 21.39 -12.33 -6.92
C GLN A 194 20.50 -13.37 -6.24
N TYR A 195 20.07 -14.36 -7.02
CA TYR A 195 19.33 -15.50 -6.52
C TYR A 195 20.22 -16.30 -5.53
N PRO A 196 19.81 -16.50 -4.27
CA PRO A 196 20.64 -17.20 -3.27
C PRO A 196 20.89 -18.68 -3.55
N GLY A 197 20.05 -19.30 -4.37
CA GLY A 197 20.19 -20.69 -4.80
C GLY A 197 19.32 -21.68 -4.03
N THR A 198 19.03 -22.84 -4.63
CA THR A 198 18.11 -23.84 -4.05
C THR A 198 18.62 -24.42 -2.73
N VAL A 199 19.95 -24.45 -2.53
CA VAL A 199 20.60 -24.92 -1.30
C VAL A 199 20.37 -24.01 -0.10
N GLU A 200 20.01 -22.75 -0.34
CA GLU A 200 19.70 -21.76 0.69
C GLU A 200 18.20 -21.69 1.02
N ASP A 201 17.34 -22.39 0.28
CA ASP A 201 15.93 -22.59 0.63
C ASP A 201 15.80 -23.79 1.59
N LYS A 202 15.92 -23.50 2.88
CA LYS A 202 15.90 -24.49 3.96
C LYS A 202 14.63 -24.33 4.79
N LEU A 203 13.74 -25.32 4.71
CA LEU A 203 12.61 -25.46 5.64
C LEU A 203 12.88 -26.60 6.61
N PHE A 204 12.91 -26.30 7.90
CA PHE A 204 12.91 -27.32 8.95
C PHE A 204 11.48 -27.67 9.38
N ALA A 205 11.29 -28.88 9.91
CA ALA A 205 10.03 -29.28 10.52
C ALA A 205 9.59 -28.25 11.58
N SER A 206 8.30 -27.91 11.64
CA SER A 206 7.81 -26.81 12.49
C SER A 206 8.08 -27.00 13.98
N SER A 207 8.15 -28.26 14.44
CA SER A 207 8.49 -28.63 15.81
C SER A 207 9.99 -28.72 16.08
N TYR A 208 10.86 -28.59 15.07
CA TYR A 208 12.30 -28.69 15.23
C TYR A 208 12.86 -27.42 15.89
N ARG A 209 13.50 -27.59 17.04
CA ARG A 209 13.97 -26.48 17.89
C ARG A 209 15.28 -25.88 17.38
N HIS A 210 15.29 -24.58 17.14
CA HIS A 210 16.48 -23.81 16.84
C HIS A 210 17.28 -23.53 18.12
N LYS A 211 18.37 -24.30 18.34
CA LYS A 211 19.18 -24.29 19.56
C LYS A 211 20.59 -24.81 19.31
N HIS A 212 21.52 -24.58 20.24
CA HIS A 212 22.85 -25.20 20.19
C HIS A 212 22.74 -26.73 20.20
N GLN A 213 23.32 -27.38 19.20
CA GLN A 213 23.33 -28.85 19.14
C GLN A 213 24.50 -29.48 19.91
N SER A 214 25.62 -28.76 20.02
CA SER A 214 26.89 -29.35 20.48
C SER A 214 27.49 -28.67 21.73
N LEU A 215 26.81 -27.68 22.32
CA LEU A 215 27.35 -26.93 23.46
C LEU A 215 26.92 -27.58 24.80
N PRO A 216 27.85 -28.23 25.54
CA PRO A 216 27.49 -29.12 26.65
C PRO A 216 26.92 -28.41 27.88
N ASN A 217 27.19 -27.11 28.06
CA ASN A 217 26.77 -26.32 29.23
C ASN A 217 25.67 -25.29 28.90
N CYS A 218 24.99 -25.40 27.76
CA CYS A 218 23.86 -24.52 27.42
C CYS A 218 22.58 -24.95 28.16
N VAL A 219 21.80 -24.00 28.66
CA VAL A 219 20.41 -24.24 29.13
C VAL A 219 19.53 -24.90 28.07
N CYS A 220 19.85 -24.65 26.80
CA CYS A 220 19.15 -25.16 25.64
C CYS A 220 19.50 -26.61 25.28
N ARG A 221 20.49 -27.23 25.93
CA ARG A 221 20.98 -28.57 25.56
C ARG A 221 19.84 -29.60 25.55
N ASP A 222 19.03 -29.60 26.60
CA ASP A 222 17.97 -30.58 26.83
C ASP A 222 16.58 -30.03 26.44
N CYS A 223 16.52 -29.06 25.52
CA CYS A 223 15.25 -28.48 25.03
C CYS A 223 14.64 -29.39 23.94
N HIS A 224 13.46 -29.94 24.23
CA HIS A 224 12.72 -30.87 23.37
C HIS A 224 11.27 -30.46 23.12
N LYS A 225 10.66 -29.76 24.07
CA LYS A 225 9.28 -29.28 24.00
C LYS A 225 9.21 -27.83 23.52
N LYS A 226 8.05 -27.44 23.01
CA LYS A 226 7.74 -26.07 22.59
C LYS A 226 8.02 -25.02 23.68
N SER A 227 7.76 -25.35 24.94
CA SER A 227 7.93 -24.47 26.10
C SER A 227 9.36 -24.45 26.67
N ASP A 228 10.25 -25.34 26.22
CA ASP A 228 11.57 -25.45 26.82
C ASP A 228 12.44 -24.23 26.46
N PRO A 229 13.23 -23.69 27.40
CA PRO A 229 13.99 -22.48 27.16
C PRO A 229 15.10 -22.70 26.12
N VAL A 230 15.30 -21.68 25.29
CA VAL A 230 16.45 -21.53 24.38
C VAL A 230 17.21 -20.29 24.83
N CYS A 231 18.54 -20.35 24.87
CA CYS A 231 19.34 -19.20 25.30
C CYS A 231 19.28 -18.06 24.28
N ASP A 232 19.49 -16.84 24.75
CA ASP A 232 19.46 -15.63 23.91
C ASP A 232 20.48 -15.65 22.76
N GLU A 233 21.64 -16.28 22.96
CA GLU A 233 22.64 -16.48 21.90
C GLU A 233 22.06 -17.32 20.76
N ALA A 234 21.48 -18.47 21.07
CA ALA A 234 20.87 -19.33 20.07
C ALA A 234 19.64 -18.71 19.39
N LEU A 235 18.88 -17.84 20.08
CA LEU A 235 17.76 -17.11 19.48
C LEU A 235 18.20 -16.07 18.43
N LYS A 236 19.49 -15.69 18.41
CA LYS A 236 20.08 -14.70 17.51
C LYS A 236 21.04 -15.31 16.48
N SER A 237 21.56 -16.51 16.72
CA SER A 237 22.43 -17.24 15.80
C SER A 237 21.68 -17.78 14.58
N VAL A 238 22.43 -18.17 13.55
CA VAL A 238 21.89 -18.85 12.37
C VAL A 238 22.01 -20.38 12.47
N CYS A 239 21.24 -21.10 11.66
CA CYS A 239 21.23 -22.56 11.64
C CYS A 239 22.61 -23.20 11.51
N ASP A 240 23.47 -22.63 10.65
CA ASP A 240 24.80 -23.18 10.37
C ASP A 240 25.74 -23.05 11.59
N GLU A 241 25.62 -21.96 12.37
CA GLU A 241 26.39 -21.75 13.62
C GLU A 241 25.93 -22.68 14.74
N LEU A 242 24.62 -22.90 14.84
CA LEU A 242 24.05 -23.78 15.86
C LEU A 242 24.23 -25.26 15.53
N GLY A 243 24.58 -25.58 14.28
CA GLY A 243 24.75 -26.94 13.77
C GLY A 243 23.42 -27.66 13.58
N CYS A 244 22.38 -26.96 13.12
CA CYS A 244 21.05 -27.56 12.97
C CYS A 244 21.07 -28.82 12.10
N ASP A 245 20.40 -29.87 12.60
CA ASP A 245 20.45 -31.20 12.02
C ASP A 245 19.58 -31.27 10.75
N LYS A 246 20.26 -31.45 9.62
CA LYS A 246 19.67 -31.49 8.27
C LYS A 246 18.65 -32.62 8.09
N LYS A 247 18.62 -33.65 8.96
CA LYS A 247 17.60 -34.70 8.88
C LYS A 247 16.18 -34.20 9.14
N TYR A 248 16.05 -33.03 9.78
CA TYR A 248 14.76 -32.38 10.02
C TYR A 248 14.36 -31.41 8.91
N LEU A 249 15.13 -31.32 7.81
CA LEU A 249 14.71 -30.59 6.63
C LEU A 249 13.50 -31.28 5.99
N VAL A 250 12.49 -30.48 5.64
CA VAL A 250 11.29 -30.94 4.96
C VAL A 250 11.58 -31.02 3.46
N ALA A 251 11.35 -32.18 2.85
CA ALA A 251 11.44 -32.33 1.40
C ALA A 251 10.37 -31.48 0.69
N ARG A 252 10.77 -30.75 -0.35
CA ARG A 252 9.93 -29.84 -1.14
C ARG A 252 10.00 -30.22 -2.61
N GLU A 253 8.89 -30.67 -3.18
CA GLU A 253 8.81 -31.14 -4.57
C GLU A 253 9.09 -30.00 -5.55
N ARG A 254 8.48 -28.84 -5.33
CA ARG A 254 8.66 -27.67 -6.22
C ARG A 254 10.08 -27.11 -6.15
N LEU A 255 10.77 -27.29 -5.03
CA LEU A 255 12.18 -26.91 -4.93
C LEU A 255 13.08 -27.89 -5.71
N GLN A 256 12.76 -29.19 -5.66
CA GLN A 256 13.49 -30.21 -6.42
C GLN A 256 13.38 -29.99 -7.93
N THR A 257 12.23 -29.52 -8.43
CA THR A 257 12.09 -29.18 -9.87
C THR A 257 12.95 -27.98 -10.29
N LYS A 258 13.35 -27.10 -9.35
CA LYS A 258 14.27 -25.99 -9.62
C LYS A 258 15.75 -26.41 -9.69
N GLN A 259 16.14 -27.51 -9.05
CA GLN A 259 17.56 -27.94 -8.99
C GLN A 259 18.19 -28.24 -10.37
N PRO A 260 17.52 -28.90 -11.33
CA PRO A 260 18.04 -29.04 -12.68
C PRO A 260 18.22 -27.70 -13.40
N LEU A 261 17.26 -26.78 -13.25
CA LEU A 261 17.33 -25.43 -13.84
C LEU A 261 18.54 -24.66 -13.31
N GLU A 262 18.80 -24.75 -12.01
CA GLU A 262 19.97 -24.14 -11.37
C GLU A 262 21.29 -24.71 -11.93
N ARG A 263 21.39 -26.04 -12.00
CA ARG A 263 22.57 -26.74 -12.54
C ARG A 263 22.88 -26.34 -13.98
N ASP A 264 21.82 -26.13 -14.77
CA ASP A 264 21.91 -25.74 -16.18
C ASP A 264 22.05 -24.22 -16.36
N ASN A 265 22.14 -23.44 -15.28
CA ASN A 265 22.18 -21.97 -15.26
C ASN A 265 21.03 -21.33 -16.06
N LYS A 266 19.83 -21.91 -15.97
CA LYS A 266 18.62 -21.40 -16.61
C LYS A 266 18.04 -20.25 -15.80
N ASP A 267 17.68 -19.16 -16.46
CA ASP A 267 17.07 -17.98 -15.83
C ASP A 267 15.73 -18.31 -15.15
N GLU A 268 15.04 -19.35 -15.60
CA GLU A 268 13.76 -19.80 -15.07
C GLU A 268 13.85 -20.25 -13.59
N VAL A 269 15.04 -20.60 -13.10
CA VAL A 269 15.25 -21.02 -11.69
C VAL A 269 14.82 -19.93 -10.70
N GLN A 270 15.08 -18.68 -11.04
CA GLN A 270 14.85 -17.53 -10.17
C GLN A 270 13.47 -16.88 -10.39
N GLU A 271 12.66 -17.45 -11.29
CA GLU A 271 11.29 -16.97 -11.49
C GLU A 271 10.42 -17.27 -10.26
N PRO A 272 9.77 -16.24 -9.68
CA PRO A 272 8.91 -16.43 -8.52
C PRO A 272 7.52 -16.91 -8.96
N ALA A 273 6.90 -17.79 -8.18
CA ALA A 273 5.45 -17.97 -8.28
C ALA A 273 4.74 -16.81 -7.59
N ILE A 274 3.47 -16.61 -7.95
CA ILE A 274 2.63 -15.59 -7.35
C ILE A 274 1.45 -16.26 -6.67
N TRP A 275 1.25 -15.90 -5.40
CA TRP A 275 0.20 -16.44 -4.54
C TRP A 275 -0.75 -15.33 -4.16
N ILE A 276 -2.03 -15.51 -4.45
CA ILE A 276 -3.08 -14.55 -4.07
C ILE A 276 -3.86 -15.14 -2.91
N GLY A 277 -3.79 -14.52 -1.74
CA GLY A 277 -4.38 -15.11 -0.55
C GLY A 277 -4.44 -14.17 0.66
N SER A 278 -4.87 -14.72 1.78
CA SER A 278 -5.00 -13.96 3.03
C SER A 278 -3.65 -13.78 3.71
N VAL A 279 -3.36 -12.56 4.16
CA VAL A 279 -2.09 -12.21 4.80
C VAL A 279 -2.33 -11.86 6.26
N ALA A 280 -1.60 -12.48 7.18
CA ALA A 280 -1.62 -12.16 8.60
C ALA A 280 -0.75 -10.93 8.89
N SER A 281 -1.35 -9.93 9.54
CA SER A 281 -0.67 -8.69 9.94
C SER A 281 -0.64 -8.57 11.46
N GLY A 282 0.52 -8.28 12.04
CA GLY A 282 0.68 -8.10 13.49
C GLY A 282 2.02 -7.47 13.89
N ASP A 283 2.14 -6.97 15.12
CA ASP A 283 3.36 -6.29 15.59
C ASP A 283 4.42 -7.26 16.15
N THR A 284 4.13 -8.57 16.13
CA THR A 284 5.08 -9.60 16.54
C THR A 284 5.68 -10.28 15.31
N VAL A 285 7.01 -10.40 15.29
CA VAL A 285 7.69 -11.24 14.30
C VAL A 285 7.39 -12.70 14.62
N MET A 286 6.67 -13.39 13.73
CA MET A 286 6.40 -14.81 13.90
C MET A 286 7.70 -15.62 13.80
N LYS A 287 8.13 -16.20 14.93
CA LYS A 287 9.35 -17.03 15.08
C LYS A 287 9.06 -18.46 15.56
N SER A 288 7.79 -18.88 15.54
CA SER A 288 7.36 -20.19 16.01
C SER A 288 6.66 -20.91 14.87
N GLY A 289 7.30 -21.95 14.33
CA GLY A 289 6.74 -22.73 13.23
C GLY A 289 5.41 -23.40 13.60
N GLU A 290 5.29 -23.87 14.84
CA GLU A 290 4.04 -24.47 15.34
C GLU A 290 2.91 -23.43 15.46
N ASP A 291 3.19 -22.22 15.99
CA ASP A 291 2.17 -21.16 16.10
C ASP A 291 1.79 -20.63 14.70
N ARG A 292 2.76 -20.51 13.80
CA ARG A 292 2.51 -20.20 12.39
C ARG A 292 1.54 -21.20 11.77
N ASP A 293 1.80 -22.50 11.91
CA ASP A 293 0.96 -23.54 11.32
C ASP A 293 -0.45 -23.55 11.93
N GLU A 294 -0.57 -23.29 13.24
CA GLU A 294 -1.85 -23.16 13.93
C GLU A 294 -2.65 -21.95 13.43
N ILE A 295 -2.04 -20.76 13.35
CA ILE A 295 -2.69 -19.54 12.86
C ILE A 295 -3.06 -19.68 11.38
N ALA A 296 -2.18 -20.22 10.55
CA ALA A 296 -2.43 -20.48 9.14
C ALA A 296 -3.67 -21.38 8.94
N ARG A 297 -3.78 -22.44 9.73
CA ARG A 297 -4.93 -23.34 9.70
C ARG A 297 -6.22 -22.67 10.17
N ASN A 298 -6.16 -21.88 11.23
CA ASN A 298 -7.34 -21.26 11.84
C ASN A 298 -7.88 -20.07 11.04
N GLU A 299 -6.98 -19.27 10.45
CA GLU A 299 -7.33 -18.01 9.78
C GLU A 299 -7.22 -18.09 8.24
N GLY A 300 -6.72 -19.21 7.69
CA GLY A 300 -6.56 -19.40 6.25
C GLY A 300 -5.50 -18.48 5.61
N VAL A 301 -4.52 -18.05 6.40
CA VAL A 301 -3.46 -17.12 5.96
C VAL A 301 -2.28 -17.87 5.32
N ILE A 302 -1.64 -17.23 4.35
CA ILE A 302 -0.51 -17.81 3.59
C ILE A 302 0.82 -17.08 3.83
N ALA A 303 0.80 -15.95 4.54
CA ALA A 303 1.97 -15.16 4.88
C ALA A 303 1.77 -14.35 6.16
N PHE A 304 2.87 -13.94 6.77
CA PHE A 304 2.95 -13.10 7.97
C PHE A 304 3.80 -11.86 7.70
N GLU A 305 3.24 -10.69 7.94
CA GLU A 305 3.91 -9.38 7.83
C GLU A 305 3.43 -8.45 8.96
N MET A 306 3.93 -7.20 9.01
CA MET A 306 3.78 -6.35 10.20
C MET A 306 3.12 -4.98 9.97
N GLU A 307 2.76 -4.62 8.74
CA GLU A 307 2.32 -3.26 8.40
C GLU A 307 0.92 -3.21 7.77
N GLY A 308 0.53 -4.26 7.07
CA GLY A 308 -0.63 -4.35 6.19
C GLY A 308 -1.91 -3.84 6.82
N ALA A 309 -2.25 -4.29 8.03
CA ALA A 309 -3.47 -3.88 8.71
C ALA A 309 -3.54 -2.36 8.97
N GLY A 310 -2.39 -1.70 9.21
CA GLY A 310 -2.35 -0.26 9.40
C GLY A 310 -2.59 0.51 8.10
N VAL A 311 -1.95 0.13 7.00
CA VAL A 311 -2.15 0.80 5.70
C VAL A 311 -3.57 0.56 5.16
N TRP A 312 -4.10 -0.64 5.36
CA TRP A 312 -5.39 -1.08 4.85
C TRP A 312 -6.58 -0.28 5.37
N GLU A 313 -6.50 0.22 6.61
CA GLU A 313 -7.52 1.08 7.21
C GLU A 313 -7.53 2.49 6.61
N GLU A 314 -6.41 2.96 6.09
CA GLU A 314 -6.26 4.37 5.71
C GLU A 314 -6.48 4.61 4.21
N VAL A 315 -6.03 3.69 3.37
CA VAL A 315 -6.04 3.86 1.91
C VAL A 315 -6.39 2.55 1.21
N PRO A 316 -7.07 2.57 0.04
CA PRO A 316 -7.23 1.36 -0.76
C PRO A 316 -5.86 0.73 -1.05
N CYS A 317 -5.64 -0.48 -0.56
CA CYS A 317 -4.32 -1.08 -0.51
C CYS A 317 -4.27 -2.47 -1.15
N ILE A 318 -3.14 -2.79 -1.78
CA ILE A 318 -2.72 -4.17 -2.05
C ILE A 318 -1.37 -4.38 -1.36
N VAL A 319 -1.29 -5.41 -0.51
CA VAL A 319 -0.05 -5.85 0.11
C VAL A 319 0.66 -6.80 -0.85
N VAL A 320 1.92 -6.50 -1.18
CA VAL A 320 2.75 -7.25 -2.13
C VAL A 320 4.06 -7.60 -1.43
N LYS A 321 4.24 -8.87 -1.07
CA LYS A 321 5.35 -9.29 -0.22
C LYS A 321 6.14 -10.43 -0.84
N GLY A 322 7.46 -10.30 -0.89
CA GLY A 322 8.35 -11.39 -1.25
C GLY A 322 8.64 -12.26 -0.03
N VAL A 323 8.60 -13.57 -0.18
CA VAL A 323 8.85 -14.50 0.93
C VAL A 323 10.35 -14.58 1.21
N CYS A 324 10.81 -14.11 2.38
CA CYS A 324 12.23 -14.12 2.77
C CYS A 324 12.58 -15.17 3.83
N ASP A 325 11.57 -15.68 4.54
CA ASP A 325 11.68 -16.73 5.54
C ASP A 325 10.36 -17.50 5.65
N TYR A 326 10.32 -18.55 6.46
CA TYR A 326 9.11 -19.37 6.66
C TYR A 326 8.36 -19.05 7.95
N ALA A 327 8.47 -17.83 8.49
CA ALA A 327 7.81 -17.43 9.73
C ALA A 327 8.09 -18.39 10.92
N ASP A 328 9.33 -18.83 11.08
CA ASP A 328 9.77 -19.65 12.22
C ASP A 328 11.10 -19.15 12.81
N SER A 329 11.74 -19.95 13.64
CA SER A 329 12.99 -19.59 14.31
C SER A 329 14.23 -19.79 13.45
N HIS A 330 14.12 -20.49 12.31
CA HIS A 330 15.25 -20.88 11.44
C HIS A 330 15.54 -19.84 10.34
N LYS A 331 15.04 -18.61 10.51
CA LYS A 331 15.15 -17.54 9.51
C LYS A 331 16.60 -17.22 9.15
N SER A 332 16.78 -16.75 7.92
CA SER A 332 18.06 -16.33 7.37
C SER A 332 17.88 -15.06 6.55
N ASP A 333 18.77 -14.09 6.74
CA ASP A 333 18.69 -12.81 6.04
C ASP A 333 19.18 -12.88 4.59
N LYS A 334 19.74 -14.03 4.17
CA LYS A 334 20.28 -14.25 2.81
C LYS A 334 19.26 -13.96 1.70
N TRP A 335 17.98 -14.22 1.96
CA TRP A 335 16.92 -14.04 0.98
C TRP A 335 16.31 -12.64 0.95
N GLN A 336 16.55 -11.79 1.95
CA GLN A 336 15.80 -10.52 2.09
C GLN A 336 15.93 -9.62 0.86
N ASN A 337 17.14 -9.41 0.34
CA ASN A 337 17.31 -8.54 -0.83
C ASN A 337 16.63 -9.12 -2.06
N PHE A 338 16.80 -10.42 -2.32
CA PHE A 338 16.21 -11.07 -3.49
C PHE A 338 14.66 -11.12 -3.38
N ALA A 339 14.12 -11.44 -2.20
CA ALA A 339 12.68 -11.38 -1.93
C ALA A 339 12.12 -9.97 -2.13
N ALA A 340 12.79 -8.92 -1.64
CA ALA A 340 12.36 -7.55 -1.88
C ALA A 340 12.37 -7.18 -3.37
N ALA A 341 13.37 -7.68 -4.13
CA ALA A 341 13.40 -7.50 -5.57
C ALA A 341 12.21 -8.17 -6.26
N THR A 342 11.87 -9.42 -5.92
CA THR A 342 10.70 -10.11 -6.48
C THR A 342 9.39 -9.36 -6.17
N ALA A 343 9.23 -8.86 -4.93
CA ALA A 343 8.07 -8.06 -4.53
C ALA A 343 7.96 -6.75 -5.31
N ALA A 344 9.08 -6.03 -5.46
CA ALA A 344 9.15 -4.80 -6.24
C ALA A 344 8.81 -5.07 -7.72
N SER A 345 9.34 -6.13 -8.31
CA SER A 345 9.05 -6.53 -9.69
C SER A 345 7.58 -6.89 -9.89
N ALA A 346 6.98 -7.61 -8.95
CA ALA A 346 5.55 -7.92 -8.97
C ALA A 346 4.70 -6.65 -8.82
N SER A 347 5.12 -5.69 -7.99
CA SER A 347 4.41 -4.40 -7.85
C SER A 347 4.34 -3.64 -9.18
N LYS A 348 5.43 -3.63 -9.96
CA LYS A 348 5.44 -3.03 -11.31
C LYS A 348 4.56 -3.82 -12.29
N ALA A 349 4.57 -5.15 -12.21
CA ALA A 349 3.70 -6.01 -13.01
C ALA A 349 2.20 -5.79 -12.70
N ILE A 350 1.86 -5.58 -11.43
CA ILE A 350 0.49 -5.21 -11.00
C ILE A 350 0.10 -3.87 -11.62
N LEU A 351 0.97 -2.86 -11.54
CA LEU A 351 0.70 -1.54 -12.12
C LEU A 351 0.54 -1.57 -13.64
N GLU A 352 1.23 -2.46 -14.36
CA GLU A 352 1.01 -2.64 -15.81
C GLU A 352 -0.46 -2.98 -16.12
N ARG A 353 -1.09 -3.76 -15.24
CA ARG A 353 -2.47 -4.29 -15.39
C ARG A 353 -3.53 -3.44 -14.70
N TYR A 354 -3.17 -2.66 -13.70
CA TYR A 354 -4.09 -1.73 -13.04
C TYR A 354 -4.64 -0.74 -14.08
N ILE A 355 -5.95 -0.53 -14.07
CA ILE A 355 -6.64 0.32 -15.04
C ILE A 355 -6.59 1.76 -14.54
N ARG A 356 -6.19 2.67 -15.43
CA ARG A 356 -6.23 4.10 -15.14
C ARG A 356 -7.65 4.55 -15.38
N THR A 357 -8.37 4.94 -14.33
CA THR A 357 -9.66 5.62 -14.51
C THR A 357 -9.43 6.94 -15.22
N ASP A 358 -10.30 7.27 -16.17
CA ASP A 358 -10.30 8.58 -16.78
C ASP A 358 -10.42 9.63 -15.70
N ARG A 359 -9.52 10.62 -15.73
CA ARG A 359 -9.69 11.78 -14.88
C ARG A 359 -10.91 12.49 -15.42
N VAL A 360 -11.94 12.63 -14.59
CA VAL A 360 -12.93 13.68 -14.78
C VAL A 360 -12.13 14.96 -14.67
N ARG A 361 -11.68 15.49 -15.82
CA ARG A 361 -11.32 16.88 -15.92
C ARG A 361 -12.64 17.58 -15.66
N ILE A 362 -12.87 17.96 -14.40
CA ILE A 362 -13.59 19.20 -14.18
C ILE A 362 -12.76 20.17 -14.99
N LEU A 363 -13.26 20.54 -16.16
CA LEU A 363 -12.79 21.71 -16.84
C LEU A 363 -13.01 22.79 -15.79
N GLU A 364 -11.97 23.08 -15.02
CA GLU A 364 -11.79 24.37 -14.39
C GLU A 364 -11.71 25.32 -15.58
N SER A 365 -12.88 25.61 -16.17
CA SER A 365 -13.08 26.75 -17.04
C SER A 365 -12.50 27.89 -16.25
N ALA A 366 -11.39 28.44 -16.76
CA ALA A 366 -10.62 29.51 -16.19
C ALA A 366 -11.48 30.41 -15.29
N VAL A 367 -11.43 30.17 -13.97
CA VAL A 367 -11.88 31.18 -13.00
C VAL A 367 -10.72 32.16 -12.82
N SER A 368 -10.33 32.79 -13.94
CA SER A 368 -9.57 34.04 -13.91
C SER A 368 -10.49 35.26 -13.96
N GLY A 369 -11.79 35.05 -13.75
CA GLY A 369 -12.74 36.12 -13.46
C GLY A 369 -13.10 36.07 -11.97
N ARG A 370 -12.81 37.13 -11.23
CA ARG A 370 -13.60 37.45 -10.04
C ARG A 370 -15.03 37.65 -10.54
N GLU A 371 -15.88 36.64 -10.49
CA GLU A 371 -17.28 36.79 -10.86
C GLU A 371 -17.99 37.56 -9.73
N SER A 372 -18.00 38.89 -9.85
CA SER A 372 -18.93 39.73 -9.12
C SER A 372 -20.30 39.60 -9.81
N ILE A 373 -21.28 39.02 -9.12
CA ILE A 373 -22.66 39.03 -9.59
C ILE A 373 -23.22 40.42 -9.26
N THR A 374 -23.51 41.21 -10.31
CA THR A 374 -24.14 42.53 -10.17
C THR A 374 -25.56 42.47 -10.70
N GLN A 375 -26.55 42.76 -9.86
CA GLN A 375 -27.91 43.04 -10.32
C GLN A 375 -28.03 44.53 -10.63
N GLY A 376 -28.34 44.88 -11.88
CA GLY A 376 -28.65 46.25 -12.27
C GLY A 376 -29.89 46.77 -11.53
N GLY A 377 -29.85 48.03 -11.10
CA GLY A 377 -31.00 48.71 -10.50
C GLY A 377 -32.19 48.78 -11.47
N SER A 378 -33.41 48.79 -10.95
CA SER A 378 -34.60 49.01 -11.77
C SER A 378 -34.82 50.52 -11.90
N LYS A 379 -35.15 51.01 -13.11
CA LYS A 379 -35.46 52.41 -13.36
C LYS A 379 -36.94 52.54 -13.71
N TYR A 380 -37.65 53.38 -12.96
CA TYR A 380 -39.06 53.67 -13.21
C TYR A 380 -39.25 55.18 -13.37
N SER A 381 -40.00 55.57 -14.40
CA SER A 381 -40.32 56.96 -14.66
C SER A 381 -41.78 57.07 -15.11
N SER A 382 -42.62 57.64 -14.24
CA SER A 382 -43.98 58.06 -14.54
C SER A 382 -44.46 59.07 -13.50
N ASP A 383 -45.46 59.88 -13.85
CA ASP A 383 -46.11 60.79 -12.91
C ASP A 383 -47.12 60.03 -12.06
N VAL A 384 -46.95 60.05 -10.73
CA VAL A 384 -47.80 59.33 -9.80
C VAL A 384 -48.80 60.30 -9.17
N LYS A 385 -50.10 60.02 -9.32
CA LYS A 385 -51.17 60.74 -8.64
C LYS A 385 -51.83 59.86 -7.59
N GLY A 386 -51.58 60.16 -6.32
CA GLY A 386 -52.36 59.69 -5.17
C GLY A 386 -52.19 58.21 -4.80
N ARG A 387 -51.08 57.89 -4.14
CA ARG A 387 -50.81 56.84 -3.11
C ARG A 387 -49.28 56.61 -3.05
N ASP A 388 -48.78 56.07 -1.94
CA ASP A 388 -47.36 55.75 -1.77
C ASP A 388 -46.87 54.74 -2.82
N VAL A 389 -45.65 54.97 -3.32
CA VAL A 389 -44.98 54.08 -4.28
C VAL A 389 -43.83 53.38 -3.59
N THR A 390 -43.84 52.05 -3.65
CA THR A 390 -42.74 51.22 -3.16
C THR A 390 -42.08 50.51 -4.35
N GLN A 391 -40.78 50.75 -4.53
CA GLN A 391 -39.94 50.07 -5.50
C GLN A 391 -38.83 49.34 -4.75
N GLY A 392 -38.74 48.03 -4.94
CA GLY A 392 -37.73 47.19 -4.30
C GLY A 392 -37.20 46.14 -5.26
N ASN A 393 -35.90 45.87 -5.17
CA ASN A 393 -35.26 44.77 -5.88
C ASN A 393 -34.89 43.68 -4.87
N GLN A 394 -35.25 42.43 -5.17
CA GLN A 394 -34.89 41.28 -4.35
C GLN A 394 -33.91 40.38 -5.13
N LEU A 395 -32.78 40.06 -4.49
CA LEU A 395 -31.83 39.06 -4.98
C LEU A 395 -31.96 37.80 -4.11
N GLN A 396 -32.22 36.65 -4.73
CA GLN A 396 -32.26 35.35 -4.08
C GLN A 396 -31.17 34.46 -4.68
N VAL A 397 -30.29 33.91 -3.83
CA VAL A 397 -29.17 33.06 -4.24
C VAL A 397 -29.46 31.63 -3.80
N SER A 398 -29.40 30.67 -4.72
CA SER A 398 -29.71 29.25 -4.44
C SER A 398 -28.55 28.31 -4.77
N THR A 399 -27.31 28.79 -4.70
CA THR A 399 -26.11 28.03 -5.10
C THR A 399 -25.37 27.41 -3.90
N PRO A 400 -24.81 26.19 -4.03
CA PRO A 400 -24.00 25.56 -2.98
C PRO A 400 -22.60 26.19 -2.80
N GLN A 401 -22.18 27.07 -3.71
CA GLN A 401 -20.98 27.90 -3.57
C GLN A 401 -21.39 29.35 -3.27
N VAL A 402 -20.67 29.99 -2.34
CA VAL A 402 -20.88 31.38 -1.92
C VAL A 402 -19.98 32.31 -2.77
N PRO A 403 -20.54 33.16 -3.64
CA PRO A 403 -19.82 34.30 -4.23
C PRO A 403 -19.08 35.13 -3.18
N ARG A 404 -17.85 35.57 -3.49
CA ARG A 404 -17.03 36.35 -2.54
C ARG A 404 -17.54 37.77 -2.31
N ASP A 405 -18.18 38.38 -3.31
CA ASP A 405 -18.72 39.74 -3.26
C ASP A 405 -20.09 39.79 -3.95
N TYR A 406 -21.06 40.48 -3.33
CA TYR A 406 -22.37 40.79 -3.92
C TYR A 406 -22.56 42.30 -3.97
N THR A 407 -22.94 42.83 -5.13
CA THR A 407 -23.28 44.23 -5.31
C THR A 407 -24.68 44.37 -5.93
N GLN A 408 -25.54 45.14 -5.27
CA GLN A 408 -26.85 45.52 -5.80
C GLN A 408 -26.84 47.01 -6.09
N GLY A 409 -27.11 47.38 -7.34
CA GLY A 409 -27.27 48.78 -7.72
C GLY A 409 -28.48 49.41 -7.03
N GLY A 410 -28.35 50.67 -6.59
CA GLY A 410 -29.48 51.44 -6.07
C GLY A 410 -30.61 51.56 -7.10
N SER A 411 -31.85 51.66 -6.63
CA SER A 411 -33.00 51.94 -7.48
C SER A 411 -33.14 53.45 -7.67
N GLU A 412 -33.50 53.91 -8.87
CA GLU A 412 -33.70 55.34 -9.17
C GLU A 412 -35.16 55.57 -9.57
N PHE A 413 -35.81 56.57 -8.96
CA PHE A 413 -37.13 57.06 -9.37
C PHE A 413 -37.00 58.47 -9.95
N GLY A 414 -37.53 58.67 -11.15
CA GLY A 414 -37.57 59.98 -11.80
C GLY A 414 -38.99 60.36 -12.24
N GLY A 415 -39.61 61.33 -11.56
CA GLY A 415 -40.96 61.84 -11.84
C GLY A 415 -41.41 62.90 -10.82
N ASN A 416 -42.48 63.63 -11.10
CA ASN A 416 -43.04 64.62 -10.17
C ASN A 416 -43.97 63.95 -9.15
N ILE A 417 -43.73 64.17 -7.85
CA ILE A 417 -44.61 63.72 -6.75
C ILE A 417 -45.58 64.84 -6.41
N GLN A 418 -46.89 64.62 -6.55
CA GLN A 418 -47.93 65.57 -6.17
C GLN A 418 -48.80 65.01 -5.01
N GLY A 419 -48.94 65.78 -3.93
CA GLY A 419 -49.70 65.42 -2.71
C GLY A 419 -48.80 64.97 -1.55
N GLU A 420 -49.40 64.50 -0.44
CA GLU A 420 -48.70 63.96 0.75
C GLU A 420 -48.08 62.56 0.53
N ALA A 421 -47.69 62.23 -0.71
CA ALA A 421 -47.15 60.91 -1.04
C ALA A 421 -45.66 60.82 -0.70
N SER A 422 -45.24 59.65 -0.19
CA SER A 422 -43.84 59.35 0.10
C SER A 422 -43.29 58.30 -0.86
N VAL A 423 -41.98 58.36 -1.14
CA VAL A 423 -41.26 57.31 -1.88
C VAL A 423 -40.36 56.59 -0.90
N VAL A 424 -40.57 55.28 -0.76
CA VAL A 424 -39.71 54.41 0.05
C VAL A 424 -38.92 53.51 -0.89
N GLN A 425 -37.60 53.67 -0.86
CA GLN A 425 -36.66 52.81 -1.58
C GLN A 425 -35.94 51.89 -0.58
N GLY A 426 -35.88 50.60 -0.90
CA GLY A 426 -35.24 49.62 -0.04
C GLY A 426 -34.64 48.47 -0.83
N ASN A 427 -33.46 48.04 -0.41
CA ASN A 427 -32.78 46.86 -0.91
C ASN A 427 -32.86 45.76 0.16
N LYS A 428 -33.22 44.52 -0.24
CA LYS A 428 -33.29 43.39 0.68
C LYS A 428 -32.46 42.22 0.14
N PHE A 429 -31.48 41.82 0.93
CA PHE A 429 -30.69 40.60 0.72
C PHE A 429 -31.26 39.46 1.56
N THR A 430 -31.35 38.26 0.98
CA THR A 430 -31.71 37.03 1.70
C THR A 430 -30.72 35.96 1.27
N ILE A 431 -29.94 35.46 2.24
CA ILE A 431 -28.92 34.41 2.05
C ILE A 431 -29.57 33.05 2.32
#